data_AF-A0A9D1ZU71-F1
#
_entry.id   AF-A0A9D1ZU71-F1
#
_cell.length_a   1.000
_cell.length_b   1.000
_cell.length_c   1.000
_cell.angle_alpha   90.00
_cell.angle_beta   90.00
_cell.angle_gamma   90.00
#
_symmetry.space_group_name_H-M   'P 1'
#
loop_
_entity.id
_entity.type
_entity.pdbx_description
1 polymer ?
#
loop_
_entity_poly.entity_id
_entity_poly.type
_entity_poly.pdbx_seq_one_letter_code
_entity_poly.pdbx_strand_id
1 'polypeptide(L)'
;MTLADMLIGCGVMFAVTYLTKAVGLLFVKKQIKNRFVQSFLYYLPYSVLAVMVFPAILFSTSTIWSGVAGTLVALVLAFFRRGLLVVSVVSIATVFLVELCFMLCA
;
A
#
# COMPACT_ATOMS: atom_id res chain seq x y z
N MET A 1 22.14 13.62 -23.76
CA MET A 1 21.39 13.60 -22.49
C MET A 1 22.29 14.20 -21.44
N THR A 2 22.12 15.49 -21.17
CA THR A 2 23.10 16.33 -20.47
C THR A 2 22.77 16.38 -18.99
N LEU A 3 23.80 16.43 -18.14
CA LEU A 3 23.67 16.50 -16.67
C LEU A 3 22.82 17.70 -16.21
N ALA A 4 22.80 18.77 -17.02
CA ALA A 4 21.91 19.91 -16.85
C ALA A 4 20.41 19.53 -16.88
N ASP A 5 19.98 18.63 -17.78
CA ASP A 5 18.58 18.20 -17.87
C ASP A 5 18.15 17.37 -16.65
N MET A 6 19.06 16.55 -16.11
CA MET A 6 18.84 15.79 -14.87
C MET A 6 18.76 16.71 -13.64
N LEU A 7 19.60 17.75 -13.57
CA LEU A 7 19.57 18.73 -12.47
C LEU A 7 18.30 19.59 -12.51
N ILE A 8 17.90 20.04 -13.70
CA ILE A 8 16.64 20.76 -13.90
C ILE A 8 15.45 19.87 -13.51
N GLY A 9 15.46 18.59 -13.93
CA GLY A 9 14.44 17.60 -13.53
C GLY A 9 14.34 17.40 -12.02
N CYS A 10 15.48 17.26 -11.33
CA CYS A 10 15.51 17.15 -9.87
C CYS A 10 14.99 18.43 -9.19
N GLY A 11 15.38 19.61 -9.68
CA GLY A 11 14.91 20.90 -9.17
C GLY A 11 13.40 21.08 -9.32
N VAL A 12 12.85 20.70 -10.48
CA VAL A 12 11.40 20.75 -10.74
C VAL A 12 10.66 19.75 -9.85
N MET A 13 11.16 18.52 -9.70
CA MET A 13 10.56 17.50 -8.83
C MET A 13 10.57 17.94 -7.36
N PHE A 14 11.67 18.54 -6.90
CA PHE A 14 11.78 19.10 -5.56
C PHE A 14 10.76 20.23 -5.36
N ALA A 15 10.71 21.19 -6.28
CA ALA A 15 9.80 22.32 -6.23
C ALA A 15 8.33 21.87 -6.17
N VAL A 16 7.90 20.99 -7.08
CA VAL A 16 6.50 20.52 -7.11
C VAL A 16 6.15 19.72 -5.85
N THR A 17 7.03 18.82 -5.38
CA THR A 17 6.74 17.98 -4.21
C THR A 17 6.63 18.83 -2.94
N TYR A 18 7.54 19.79 -2.74
CA TYR A 18 7.50 20.67 -1.57
C TYR A 18 6.34 21.66 -1.64
N LEU A 19 6.02 22.20 -2.82
CA LEU A 19 4.88 23.10 -2.99
C LEU A 19 3.57 22.38 -2.65
N THR A 20 3.33 21.18 -3.20
CA THR A 20 2.09 20.43 -2.94
C THR A 20 2.01 19.98 -1.48
N LYS A 21 3.12 19.55 -0.85
CA LYS A 21 3.15 19.19 0.58
C LYS A 21 2.91 20.39 1.49
N ALA A 22 3.55 21.54 1.20
CA ALA A 22 3.38 22.76 1.97
C ALA A 22 1.95 23.29 1.86
N VAL A 23 1.37 23.30 0.65
CA VAL A 23 -0.02 23.69 0.41
C VAL A 23 -0.99 22.78 1.17
N GLY A 24 -0.77 21.46 1.15
CA GLY A 24 -1.57 20.50 1.93
C GLY A 24 -1.50 20.78 3.44
N LEU A 25 -0.31 21.02 3.99
CA LEU A 25 -0.13 21.32 5.41
C LEU A 25 -0.74 22.69 5.80
N LEU A 26 -0.64 23.68 4.92
CA LEU A 26 -1.18 25.03 5.11
C LEU A 26 -2.72 25.05 5.11
N PHE A 27 -3.36 24.28 4.23
CA PHE A 27 -4.82 24.20 4.15
C PHE A 27 -5.44 23.41 5.32
N VAL A 28 -4.73 22.39 5.83
CA VAL A 28 -5.16 21.52 6.95
C VAL A 28 -4.96 22.17 8.33
N LYS A 29 -4.20 23.28 8.43
CA LYS A 29 -4.05 24.02 9.71
C LYS A 29 -5.34 24.70 10.21
N LYS A 30 -6.38 24.81 9.38
CA LYS A 30 -7.67 25.36 9.83
C LYS A 30 -8.32 24.35 10.78
N GLN A 31 -8.45 24.68 12.07
CA GLN A 31 -9.08 23.85 13.10
C GLN A 31 -10.47 23.39 12.64
N ILE A 32 -10.55 22.15 12.14
CA ILE A 32 -11.80 21.55 11.69
C ILE A 32 -12.63 21.26 12.93
N LYS A 33 -13.55 22.19 13.27
CA LYS A 33 -14.39 22.13 14.47
C LYS A 33 -15.50 21.07 14.40
N ASN A 34 -15.71 20.46 13.24
CA ASN A 34 -16.74 19.45 13.01
C ASN A 34 -16.18 18.02 13.18
N ARG A 35 -16.72 17.29 14.16
CA ARG A 35 -16.33 15.91 14.50
C ARG A 35 -16.40 14.94 13.31
N PHE A 36 -17.37 15.14 12.41
CA PHE A 36 -17.58 14.26 11.25
C PHE A 36 -16.38 14.29 10.27
N VAL A 37 -15.89 15.49 9.96
CA VAL A 37 -14.78 15.67 9.01
C VAL A 37 -13.45 15.21 9.61
N GLN A 38 -13.26 15.36 10.93
CA GLN A 38 -12.08 14.86 11.63
C GLN A 38 -12.02 13.32 11.61
N SER A 39 -13.15 12.64 11.88
CA SER A 39 -13.22 11.17 11.80
C SER A 39 -12.97 10.68 10.37
N PHE A 40 -13.46 11.39 9.35
CA PHE A 40 -13.22 11.04 7.96
C PHE A 40 -11.74 11.20 7.55
N LEU A 41 -11.10 12.32 7.90
CA LEU A 41 -9.67 12.55 7.59
C LEU A 41 -8.73 11.58 8.32
N TYR A 42 -9.10 11.11 9.51
CA TYR A 42 -8.32 10.10 10.24
C TYR A 42 -8.38 8.73 9.56
N TYR A 43 -9.55 8.36 9.01
CA TYR A 43 -9.74 7.06 8.36
C TYR A 43 -9.25 7.03 6.91
N LEU A 44 -9.30 8.16 6.21
CA LEU A 44 -8.90 8.30 4.81
C LEU A 44 -7.52 7.72 4.45
N PRO A 45 -6.40 8.10 5.11
CA PRO A 45 -5.08 7.64 4.69
C PRO A 45 -4.93 6.12 4.85
N TYR A 46 -5.50 5.54 5.89
CA TYR A 46 -5.45 4.09 6.11
C TYR A 46 -6.33 3.34 5.11
N SER A 47 -7.55 3.84 4.84
CA SER A 47 -8.43 3.27 3.81
C SER A 47 -7.83 3.36 2.42
N VAL A 48 -7.23 4.49 2.05
CA VAL A 48 -6.59 4.67 0.73
C VAL A 48 -5.37 3.76 0.59
N LEU A 49 -4.55 3.63 1.64
CA LEU A 49 -3.42 2.69 1.65
C LEU A 49 -3.89 1.24 1.45
N ALA A 50 -4.96 0.84 2.14
CA ALA A 50 -5.55 -0.50 1.98
C ALA A 50 -6.10 -0.72 0.57
N VAL A 51 -6.81 0.27 0.00
CA VAL A 51 -7.37 0.21 -1.36
C VAL A 51 -6.29 0.16 -2.43
N MET A 52 -5.09 0.67 -2.18
CA MET A 52 -3.95 0.51 -3.10
C MET A 52 -3.35 -0.90 -3.04
N VAL A 53 -3.28 -1.50 -1.85
CA VAL A 53 -2.62 -2.80 -1.62
C VAL A 53 -3.52 -3.97 -1.98
N PHE A 54 -4.81 -3.90 -1.64
CA PHE A 54 -5.79 -4.97 -1.87
C PHE A 54 -5.87 -5.45 -3.34
N PRO A 55 -5.98 -4.57 -4.35
CA PRO A 55 -5.99 -5.00 -5.74
C PRO A 55 -4.63 -5.57 -6.17
N ALA A 56 -3.53 -4.98 -5.73
CA ALA A 56 -2.19 -5.45 -6.08
C ALA A 56 -1.97 -6.91 -5.65
N ILE A 57 -2.40 -7.28 -4.43
CA ILE A 57 -2.23 -8.66 -3.94
C ILE A 57 -3.02 -9.68 -4.78
N LEU A 58 -4.23 -9.31 -5.25
CA LEU A 58 -5.08 -10.22 -6.03
C LEU A 58 -4.63 -10.34 -7.50
N PHE A 59 -4.13 -9.26 -8.10
CA PHE A 59 -3.72 -9.24 -9.51
C PHE A 59 -2.25 -9.61 -9.75
N SER A 60 -1.40 -9.62 -8.72
CA SER A 60 0.00 -10.04 -8.86
C SER A 60 0.19 -11.54 -9.09
N THR A 61 -0.85 -12.35 -8.87
CA THR A 61 -0.75 -13.82 -8.94
C THR A 61 -1.46 -14.35 -10.19
N SER A 62 -0.97 -15.45 -10.79
CA SER A 62 -1.55 -16.03 -12.01
C SER A 62 -3.00 -16.51 -11.81
N THR A 63 -3.34 -16.85 -10.57
CA THR A 63 -4.67 -17.31 -10.16
C THR A 63 -5.18 -16.48 -8.98
N ILE A 64 -6.42 -15.99 -9.11
CA ILE A 64 -7.12 -15.21 -8.06
C ILE A 64 -7.19 -16.03 -6.75
N TRP A 65 -7.36 -17.35 -6.86
CA TRP A 65 -7.44 -18.27 -5.73
C TRP A 65 -6.18 -18.28 -4.86
N SER A 66 -4.99 -18.17 -5.47
CA SER A 66 -3.74 -18.13 -4.72
C SER A 66 -3.57 -16.81 -3.95
N GLY A 67 -3.96 -15.67 -4.56
CA GLY A 67 -4.00 -14.38 -3.88
C GLY A 67 -4.98 -14.34 -2.70
N VAL A 68 -6.16 -14.94 -2.84
CA VAL A 68 -7.13 -15.05 -1.74
C VAL A 68 -6.61 -15.95 -0.61
N ALA A 69 -5.95 -17.07 -0.94
CA ALA A 69 -5.34 -17.95 0.06
C ALA A 69 -4.24 -17.22 0.86
N GLY A 70 -3.36 -16.48 0.18
CA GLY A 70 -2.30 -15.69 0.83
C GLY A 70 -2.83 -14.58 1.73
N THR A 71 -3.89 -13.88 1.31
CA THR A 71 -4.53 -12.83 2.12
C THR A 71 -5.23 -13.40 3.35
N LEU A 72 -5.91 -14.55 3.24
CA LEU A 72 -6.53 -15.22 4.38
C LEU A 72 -5.50 -15.64 5.43
N VAL A 73 -4.40 -16.26 4.99
CA VAL A 73 -3.31 -16.66 5.89
C VAL A 73 -2.70 -15.43 6.56
N ALA A 74 -2.42 -14.37 5.80
CA ALA A 74 -1.89 -13.13 6.34
C ALA A 74 -2.84 -12.50 7.38
N LEU A 75 -4.15 -12.51 7.13
CA LEU A 75 -5.16 -11.97 8.03
C LEU A 75 -5.21 -12.75 9.36
N VAL A 76 -5.22 -14.08 9.28
CA VAL A 76 -5.23 -14.97 10.45
C VAL A 76 -3.98 -14.72 11.30
N LEU A 77 -2.79 -14.71 10.69
CA LEU A 77 -1.54 -14.44 11.42
C LEU A 77 -1.46 -13.01 11.99
N ALA A 78 -2.03 -12.02 11.30
CA ALA A 78 -2.12 -10.65 11.79
C ALA A 78 -3.03 -10.53 13.03
N PHE A 79 -4.13 -11.29 13.10
CA PHE A 79 -5.00 -11.33 14.28
C PHE A 79 -4.26 -11.82 15.53
N PHE A 80 -3.30 -12.73 15.39
CA PHE A 80 -2.46 -13.21 16.49
C PHE A 80 -1.35 -12.23 16.90
N ARG A 81 -1.37 -10.97 16.43
CA ARG A 81 -0.35 -9.93 16.68
C ARG A 81 1.09 -10.40 16.45
N ARG A 82 1.29 -11.26 15.45
CA ARG A 82 2.63 -11.69 15.02
C ARG A 82 3.37 -10.54 14.33
N GLY A 83 4.70 -10.57 14.35
CA GLY A 83 5.54 -9.54 13.74
C GLY A 83 5.31 -9.45 12.22
N LEU A 84 5.37 -8.22 11.68
CA LEU A 84 5.19 -7.93 10.25
C LEU A 84 6.04 -8.83 9.34
N LEU A 85 7.31 -9.06 9.71
CA LEU A 85 8.21 -9.93 8.95
C LEU A 85 7.72 -11.38 8.89
N VAL A 86 7.21 -11.92 10.00
CA VAL A 86 6.70 -13.30 10.06
C VAL A 86 5.44 -13.42 9.20
N VAL A 87 4.54 -12.44 9.28
CA VAL A 87 3.31 -12.42 8.47
C VAL A 87 3.65 -12.40 6.97
N SER A 88 4.60 -11.55 6.56
CA SER A 88 5.01 -11.43 5.16
C SER A 88 5.71 -12.67 4.62
N VAL A 89 6.63 -13.28 5.37
CA VAL A 89 7.34 -14.49 4.91
C VAL A 89 6.37 -15.66 4.78
N VAL A 90 5.46 -15.82 5.75
CA VAL A 90 4.46 -16.90 5.71
C VAL A 90 3.47 -16.68 4.56
N SER A 91 2.98 -15.45 4.34
CA SER A 91 2.05 -15.19 3.24
C SER A 91 2.69 -15.46 1.87
N ILE A 92 3.92 -15.01 1.64
CA ILE A 92 4.66 -15.30 0.40
C ILE A 92 4.86 -16.81 0.22
N ALA A 93 5.28 -17.51 1.28
CA ALA A 93 5.46 -18.96 1.23
C ALA A 93 4.15 -19.70 0.91
N THR A 94 3.02 -19.26 1.46
CA THR A 94 1.71 -19.86 1.15
C THR A 94 1.25 -19.61 -0.28
N VAL A 95 1.39 -18.39 -0.81
CA VAL A 95 1.06 -18.09 -2.21
C VAL A 95 1.93 -18.93 -3.15
N PHE A 96 3.23 -19.04 -2.85
CA PHE A 96 4.16 -19.85 -3.63
C PHE A 96 3.80 -21.34 -3.63
N LEU A 97 3.47 -21.92 -2.47
CA LEU A 97 3.05 -23.32 -2.36
C LEU A 97 1.73 -23.59 -3.09
N VAL A 98 0.76 -22.67 -2.99
CA VAL A 98 -0.54 -22.81 -3.65
C VAL A 98 -0.39 -22.71 -5.16
N GLU A 99 0.40 -21.75 -5.66
CA GLU A 99 0.66 -21.61 -7.10
C GLU A 99 1.43 -22.81 -7.65
N LEU A 100 2.43 -23.33 -6.91
CA LEU A 100 3.15 -24.53 -7.27
C LEU A 100 2.24 -25.77 -7.33
N CYS A 101 1.32 -25.92 -6.37
CA CYS A 101 0.39 -27.05 -6.35
C CYS A 101 -0.64 -26.96 -7.49
N PHE A 102 -1.09 -25.76 -7.83
CA PHE A 102 -2.02 -25.55 -8.95
C PHE A 102 -1.35 -25.80 -10.30
N MET A 103 -0.09 -25.37 -10.45
CA MET A 103 0.71 -25.57 -11.66
C MET A 103 1.17 -27.03 -11.84
N LEU A 104 1.29 -27.80 -10.76
CA LEU A 104 1.61 -29.24 -10.82
C LEU A 104 0.38 -30.11 -11.16
N CYS A 105 -0.83 -29.58 -10.94
CA CYS A 105 -2.10 -30.28 -11.16
C CYS A 105 -2.73 -29.97 -12.54
N ALA A 106 -2.22 -28.98 -13.27
CA ALA A 106 -2.62 -28.58 -14.61
C ALA A 106 -1.61 -29.08 -15.66
#